data_AF-A0A229SQ28-F1
#
_entry.id   AF-A0A229SQ28-F1
#
_cell.length_a   1.000
_cell.length_b   1.000
_cell.length_c   1.000
_cell.angle_alpha   90.00
_cell.angle_beta   90.00
_cell.angle_gamma   90.00
#
_symmetry.space_group_name_H-M   'P 1'
#
loop_
_entity.id
_entity.type
_entity.pdbx_description
1 polymer ?
#
loop_
_entity_poly.entity_id
_entity_poly.type
_entity_poly.pdbx_seq_one_letter_code
_entity_poly.pdbx_strand_id
1 'polypeptide(L)' 'MPRDTHHLVDLLRAAQSRIGVLAVRLADTTASPAEQREFADQAEELADLLRSHADDIDAGIVAAPRHFPRTEREPA' A
#
# COMPACT_ATOMS: atom_id res chain seq x y z
N MET A 1 -17.07 -0.73 3.22
CA MET A 1 -16.09 -0.15 2.27
C MET A 1 -16.33 -0.79 0.90
N PRO A 2 -16.04 -0.09 -0.21
CA PRO A 2 -16.12 -0.67 -1.55
C PRO A 2 -15.25 -1.94 -1.66
N ARG A 3 -15.65 -2.90 -2.51
CA ARG A 3 -14.88 -4.14 -2.74
C ARG A 3 -13.46 -3.85 -3.23
N ASP A 4 -13.31 -2.81 -4.05
CA ASP A 4 -12.02 -2.42 -4.63
C ASP A 4 -11.05 -1.90 -3.57
N THR A 5 -11.55 -1.16 -2.56
CA THR A 5 -10.74 -0.71 -1.43
C THR A 5 -10.31 -1.88 -0.54
N HIS A 6 -11.15 -2.90 -0.35
CA HIS A 6 -10.75 -4.12 0.36
C HIS A 6 -9.64 -4.87 -0.37
N HIS A 7 -9.76 -5.02 -1.69
CA HIS A 7 -8.75 -5.65 -2.51
C HIS A 7 -7.40 -4.92 -2.43
N LEU A 8 -7.42 -3.58 -2.51
CA LEU A 8 -6.22 -2.76 -2.36
C LEU A 8 -5.55 -2.95 -0.99
N VAL A 9 -6.33 -3.03 0.09
CA VAL A 9 -5.80 -3.32 1.43
C VAL A 9 -5.14 -4.71 1.50
N ASP A 10 -5.74 -5.72 0.87
CA ASP A 10 -5.16 -7.07 0.83
C ASP A 10 -3.84 -7.10 0.03
N LEU A 11 -3.77 -6.39 -1.10
CA LEU A 11 -2.53 -6.22 -1.86
C LEU A 11 -1.44 -5.54 -1.04
N LEU A 12 -1.78 -4.48 -0.30
CA LEU A 12 -0.83 -3.79 0.59
C LEU A 12 -0.27 -4.70 1.68
N ARG A 13 -1.11 -5.56 2.28
CA ARG A 13 -0.68 -6.54 3.29
C ARG A 13 0.23 -7.60 2.71
N ALA A 14 -0.08 -8.09 1.51
CA ALA A 14 0.77 -9.05 0.80
C ALA A 14 2.14 -8.43 0.47
N ALA A 15 2.17 -7.19 -0.01
CA ALA A 15 3.39 -6.45 -0.31
C ALA A 15 4.24 -6.23 0.95
N GLN A 16 3.63 -5.82 2.07
CA GLN A 16 4.32 -5.66 3.36
C GLN A 16 5.00 -6.97 3.80
N SER A 17 4.33 -8.11 3.65
CA SER A 17 4.90 -9.42 4.00
C SER A 17 6.08 -9.78 3.09
N ARG A 18 5.96 -9.52 1.78
CA ARG A 18 7.04 -9.74 0.80
C ARG A 18 8.27 -8.87 1.07
N ILE A 19 8.08 -7.60 1.41
CA ILE A 19 9.16 -6.68 1.83
C ILE A 19 9.93 -7.28 3.01
N GLY A 20 9.23 -7.77 4.02
CA GLY A 20 9.86 -8.39 5.19
C GLY A 20 10.72 -9.60 4.81
N VAL A 21 10.22 -10.49 3.96
CA VAL A 21 10.97 -11.66 3.47
C VAL A 21 12.20 -11.24 2.67
N LEU A 22 12.07 -10.27 1.76
CA LEU A 22 13.18 -9.79 0.95
C LEU A 22 14.26 -9.12 1.82
N ALA A 23 13.85 -8.31 2.81
CA ALA A 23 14.78 -7.66 3.73
C ALA A 23 15.61 -8.67 4.52
N VAL A 24 14.99 -9.73 5.04
CA VAL A 24 15.70 -10.84 5.73
C VAL A 24 16.68 -11.52 4.76
N ARG A 25 16.23 -11.89 3.56
CA ARG A 25 17.09 -12.56 2.58
C ARG A 25 18.25 -11.69 2.09
N LEU A 26 18.06 -10.38 1.98
CA LEU A 26 19.12 -9.42 1.65
C LEU A 26 20.15 -9.34 2.79
N ALA A 27 19.69 -9.26 4.04
CA ALA A 27 20.57 -9.26 5.22
C ALA A 27 21.39 -10.56 5.30
N ASP A 28 20.78 -11.68 4.95
CA ASP A 28 21.43 -13.00 4.92
C ASP A 28 22.23 -13.26 3.64
N THR A 29 22.30 -12.31 2.70
CA THR A 29 22.96 -12.44 1.38
C THR A 29 22.43 -13.59 0.50
N THR A 30 21.18 -14.03 0.74
CA THR A 30 20.52 -15.14 0.03
C THR A 30 19.53 -14.68 -1.03
N ALA A 31 19.21 -13.39 -1.12
CA ALA A 31 18.32 -12.85 -2.14
C ALA A 31 19.01 -12.79 -3.51
N SER A 32 18.44 -13.48 -4.50
CA SER A 32 18.94 -13.44 -5.87
C SER A 32 18.62 -12.08 -6.55
N PRO A 33 19.42 -11.64 -7.55
CA PRO A 33 19.10 -10.45 -8.33
C PRO A 33 17.75 -10.55 -9.07
N ALA A 34 17.31 -11.76 -9.42
CA ALA A 34 16.02 -11.99 -10.06
C ALA A 34 14.86 -11.67 -9.12
N GLU A 35 14.91 -12.16 -7.87
CA GLU A 35 13.90 -11.87 -6.85
C GLU A 35 13.83 -10.38 -6.51
N GLN A 36 14.98 -9.68 -6.49
CA GLN A 36 15.01 -8.23 -6.27
C GLN A 36 14.32 -7.47 -7.40
N ARG A 37 14.54 -7.87 -8.66
CA ARG A 37 13.88 -7.26 -9.83
C ARG A 37 12.39 -7.54 -9.83
N GLU A 38 12.00 -8.79 -9.62
CA GLU A 38 10.59 -9.18 -9.55
C GLU A 38 9.84 -8.38 -8.46
N PHE A 39 10.46 -8.21 -7.29
CA PHE A 39 9.87 -7.40 -6.24
C PHE A 39 9.76 -5.92 -6.65
N ALA A 40 10.78 -5.36 -7.32
CA ALA A 40 10.74 -3.98 -7.79
C ALA A 40 9.62 -3.75 -8.81
N ASP A 41 9.45 -4.66 -9.78
CA ASP A 41 8.38 -4.60 -10.79
C ASP A 41 7.00 -4.64 -10.12
N GLN A 42 6.80 -5.55 -9.15
CA GLN A 42 5.54 -5.63 -8.38
C GLN A 42 5.28 -4.39 -7.52
N ALA A 43 6.33 -3.76 -6.99
CA ALA A 43 6.21 -2.54 -6.21
C ALA A 43 5.81 -1.33 -7.07
N GLU A 44 6.30 -1.25 -8.30
CA GLU A 44 5.89 -0.24 -9.28
C GLU A 44 4.40 -0.38 -9.64
N GLU A 45 3.95 -1.61 -9.95
CA GLU A 45 2.54 -1.88 -10.24
C GLU A 45 1.62 -1.48 -9.05
N LEU A 46 2.02 -1.80 -7.82
CA LEU A 46 1.27 -1.39 -6.63
C LEU A 46 1.23 0.13 -6.45
N ALA A 47 2.32 0.83 -6.75
CA ALA A 47 2.37 2.29 -6.67
C ALA A 47 1.41 2.94 -7.68
N ASP A 48 1.32 2.38 -8.89
CA ASP A 48 0.38 2.86 -9.91
C ASP A 48 -1.08 2.59 -9.52
N LEU A 49 -1.38 1.41 -8.96
CA LEU A 49 -2.71 1.12 -8.42
C LEU A 49 -3.12 2.08 -7.30
N LEU A 50 -2.21 2.40 -6.38
CA LEU A 50 -2.45 3.37 -5.32
C LEU A 50 -2.72 4.77 -5.87
N ARG A 51 -1.97 5.19 -6.89
CA ARG A 51 -2.16 6.49 -7.55
C ARG A 51 -3.52 6.56 -8.24
N SER A 52 -3.87 5.53 -9.00
CA SER A 52 -5.20 5.42 -9.64
C SER A 52 -6.32 5.48 -8.60
N HIS A 53 -6.17 4.81 -7.45
CA HIS A 53 -7.18 4.85 -6.40
C HIS A 53 -7.30 6.25 -5.76
N ALA A 54 -6.20 6.97 -5.62
CA ALA A 54 -6.23 8.36 -5.14
C ALA A 54 -6.93 9.27 -6.16
N ASP A 55 -6.63 9.11 -7.45
CA ASP A 55 -7.29 9.86 -8.53
C ASP A 55 -8.81 9.58 -8.55
N ASP A 56 -9.24 8.32 -8.33
CA ASP A 56 -10.66 7.96 -8.22
C ASP A 56 -11.36 8.60 -7.03
N ILE A 57 -10.66 8.77 -5.89
CA ILE A 57 -11.19 9.47 -4.72
C ILE A 57 -11.33 10.96 -5.01
N ASP A 58 -10.31 11.57 -5.61
CA ASP A 58 -10.29 13.01 -5.95
C ASP A 58 -11.35 13.34 -7.02
N ALA A 59 -11.58 12.44 -7.97
CA ALA A 59 -12.66 12.54 -8.94
C ALA A 59 -14.05 12.29 -8.35
N GLY A 60 -14.15 11.89 -7.08
CA GLY A 60 -15.40 11.57 -6.38
C GLY A 60 -16.08 10.29 -6.86
N ILE A 61 -15.36 9.44 -7.62
CA ILE A 61 -15.83 8.12 -8.08
C ILE A 61 -15.91 7.18 -6.89
N VAL A 62 -14.89 7.20 -6.02
CA VAL A 62 -14.85 6.50 -4.74
C VAL A 62 -15.09 7.49 -3.61
N ALA A 63 -15.97 7.13 -2.67
CA ALA A 63 -16.20 7.96 -1.49
C ALA A 63 -14.91 8.06 -0.65
N ALA A 64 -14.44 9.29 -0.43
CA ALA A 64 -13.33 9.55 0.48
C ALA A 64 -13.62 8.94 1.87
N PRO A 65 -12.61 8.34 2.54
CA PRO A 65 -12.77 7.91 3.92
C PRO A 65 -13.28 9.09 4.76
N ARG A 66 -14.37 8.87 5.49
CA ARG A 66 -14.89 9.89 6.43
C ARG A 66 -13.82 10.14 7.48
N HIS A 67 -13.06 11.22 7.35
CA HIS A 67 -12.21 11.73 8.42
C HIS A 67 -13.13 12.07 9.59
N PHE A 68 -13.06 11.29 10.67
CA PHE A 68 -13.60 11.74 11.95
C PHE A 68 -12.76 12.96 12.37
N PRO A 69 -13.38 14.13 12.61
CA PRO A 69 -12.63 15.30 13.04
C PRO A 69 -11.94 14.96 14.35
N ARG A 70 -10.61 15.08 14.35
CA ARG A 70 -9.75 14.98 15.52
C ARG A 70 -10.29 15.97 16.53
N THR A 71 -10.87 15.47 17.62
CA THR A 71 -11.35 16.32 18.72
C THR A 71 -10.15 17.08 19.26
N GLU A 72 -10.02 18.34 18.89
CA GLU A 72 -9.11 19.27 19.56
C GLU A 72 -9.62 19.37 21.00
N ARG A 73 -8.92 18.71 21.93
CA ARG A 73 -9.08 19.01 23.35
C ARG A 73 -8.40 20.35 23.57
N GLU A 74 -9.21 21.42 23.58
CA GLU A 74 -8.84 22.67 24.25
C GLU A 74 -8.54 22.38 25.73
N PRO A 75 -7.37 22.77 26.26
CA PRO A 75 -7.15 22.77 27.70
C PRO A 75 -7.81 24.03 28.30
N ALA A 76 -8.75 23.82 29.22
CA ALA A 76 -9.16 24.79 30.22
C ALA A 76 -8.47 24.47 31.54
#